data_AF-A0A0M8YCT6-F1
#
_entry.id   AF-A0A0M8YCT6-F1
#
_cell.length_a   1.000
_cell.length_b   1.000
_cell.length_c   1.000
_cell.angle_alpha   90.00
_cell.angle_beta   90.00
_cell.angle_gamma   90.00
#
_symmetry.space_group_name_H-M   'P 1'
#
loop_
_entity.id
_entity.type
_entity.pdbx_description
1 polymer ?
#
loop_
_entity_poly.entity_id
_entity_poly.type
_entity_poly.pdbx_seq_one_letter_code
_entity_poly.pdbx_strand_id
1 'polypeptide(L)'
;MCFERQPRDPARGHDTVALVIVDHDSPPGPEVASWLRDRVDGRPDQDVLRVCVVVGELLDNAWRHGEPPYVLELTMDAWTDTLTIRVRDHTPRHDAQWSLGAGLLIVDGLVGQWGVVSAAASTTVWAKVPFD
;
A
#
# COMPACT_ATOMS: atom_id res chain seq x y z
N MET A 1 3.67 -12.59 10.23
CA MET A 1 3.02 -12.09 8.99
C MET A 1 2.52 -13.27 8.18
N CYS A 2 1.38 -13.13 7.49
CA CYS A 2 0.86 -14.15 6.58
C CYS A 2 0.85 -13.58 5.15
N PHE A 3 1.44 -14.33 4.22
CA PHE A 3 1.51 -13.95 2.81
C PHE A 3 0.42 -14.71 2.05
N GLU A 4 -0.58 -13.99 1.53
CA GLU A 4 -1.64 -14.59 0.73
C GLU A 4 -1.46 -14.17 -0.73
N ARG A 5 -1.31 -15.14 -1.63
CA ARG A 5 -1.26 -14.90 -3.07
C ARG A 5 -2.62 -15.22 -3.67
N GLN A 6 -3.27 -14.23 -4.27
CA GLN A 6 -4.38 -14.49 -5.16
C GLN A 6 -3.82 -14.90 -6.54
N PRO A 7 -4.42 -15.88 -7.24
CA PRO A 7 -3.88 -16.40 -8.51
C PRO A 7 -3.88 -15.34 -9.61
N ARG A 8 -2.87 -15.41 -10.49
CA ARG A 8 -2.78 -14.63 -11.73
C ARG A 8 -4.07 -14.79 -12.54
N ASP A 9 -4.76 -13.69 -12.84
CA ASP A 9 -5.80 -13.67 -13.87
C ASP A 9 -5.20 -13.06 -15.16
N PRO A 10 -4.61 -13.87 -16.05
CA PRO A 10 -3.99 -13.39 -17.28
C PRO A 10 -4.99 -12.75 -18.26
N ALA A 11 -6.31 -12.90 -18.02
CA ALA A 11 -7.33 -12.27 -18.86
C ALA A 11 -7.57 -10.78 -18.52
N ARG A 12 -7.03 -10.28 -17.39
CA ARG A 12 -7.30 -8.92 -16.88
C ARG A 12 -6.13 -7.97 -16.86
N GLY A 13 -4.92 -8.36 -17.28
CA GLY A 13 -3.76 -7.46 -17.31
C GLY A 13 -3.30 -6.91 -15.95
N HIS A 14 -3.91 -7.38 -14.85
CA HIS A 14 -3.64 -6.94 -13.49
C HIS A 14 -3.01 -8.09 -12.67
N ASP A 15 -1.81 -7.90 -12.14
CA ASP A 15 -1.19 -8.84 -11.18
C ASP A 15 -1.35 -8.29 -9.76
N THR A 16 -2.13 -8.98 -8.92
CA THR A 16 -2.44 -8.51 -7.56
C THR A 16 -1.88 -9.45 -6.50
N VAL A 17 -1.18 -8.89 -5.52
CA VAL A 17 -0.65 -9.62 -4.37
C VAL A 17 -0.88 -8.87 -3.07
N ALA A 18 -1.10 -9.61 -1.99
CA ALA A 18 -1.38 -9.05 -0.68
C ALA A 18 -0.41 -9.57 0.39
N LEU A 19 -0.12 -8.70 1.35
CA LEU A 19 0.60 -9.00 2.58
C LEU A 19 -0.32 -8.65 3.76
N VAL A 20 -0.60 -9.64 4.61
CA VAL A 20 -1.42 -9.48 5.81
C VAL A 20 -0.54 -9.41 7.05
N ILE A 21 -0.62 -8.28 7.74
CA ILE A 21 0.07 -8.00 9.00
C ILE A 21 -0.99 -8.09 10.11
N VAL A 22 -0.91 -9.16 10.90
CA VAL A 22 -1.92 -9.52 11.90
C VAL A 22 -1.66 -8.91 13.28
N ASP A 23 -0.53 -8.24 13.46
CA ASP A 23 -0.02 -7.80 14.76
C ASP A 23 0.42 -6.32 14.71
N HIS A 24 0.23 -5.61 15.82
CA HIS A 24 0.58 -4.20 16.07
C HIS A 24 1.83 -4.06 16.97
N ASP A 25 2.45 -5.17 17.41
CA ASP A 25 3.56 -5.14 18.37
C ASP A 25 4.92 -4.71 17.78
N SER A 26 5.07 -4.66 16.45
CA SER A 26 6.27 -4.08 15.81
C SER A 26 6.05 -3.60 14.37
N PRO A 27 6.50 -2.38 14.02
CA PRO A 27 6.37 -1.87 12.67
C PRO A 27 7.15 -2.78 11.70
N PRO A 28 6.52 -3.26 10.63
CA PRO A 28 7.08 -4.31 9.79
C PRO A 28 8.07 -3.72 8.77
N GLY A 29 9.20 -3.18 9.23
CA GLY A 29 10.15 -2.47 8.37
C GLY A 29 10.93 -3.38 7.42
N PRO A 30 11.78 -4.29 7.92
CA PRO A 30 12.67 -5.08 7.06
C PRO A 30 11.95 -6.10 6.18
N GLU A 31 10.92 -6.76 6.70
CA GLU A 31 10.17 -7.80 5.99
C GLU A 31 9.33 -7.20 4.85
N VAL A 32 8.64 -6.08 5.09
CA VAL A 32 7.91 -5.37 4.03
C VAL A 32 8.88 -4.85 2.99
N ALA A 33 10.01 -4.25 3.38
CA ALA A 33 11.00 -3.76 2.43
C ALA A 33 11.57 -4.88 1.54
N SER A 34 11.85 -6.07 2.10
CA SER A 34 12.28 -7.22 1.30
C SER A 34 11.18 -7.69 0.35
N TRP A 35 9.95 -7.85 0.85
CA TRP A 35 8.81 -8.29 0.05
C TRP A 35 8.49 -7.32 -1.09
N LEU A 36 8.60 -6.01 -0.84
CA LEU A 36 8.43 -4.97 -1.85
C LEU A 36 9.48 -5.06 -2.95
N ARG A 37 10.76 -5.15 -2.58
CA ARG A 37 11.86 -5.24 -3.56
C ARG A 37 11.69 -6.44 -4.48
N ASP A 38 11.29 -7.60 -3.95
CA ASP A 38 11.00 -8.77 -4.77
C ASP A 38 9.85 -8.54 -5.77
N ARG A 39 8.93 -7.60 -5.51
CA ARG A 39 7.79 -7.30 -6.39
C ARG A 39 8.05 -6.25 -7.44
N VAL A 40 9.00 -5.37 -7.18
CA VAL A 40 9.45 -4.36 -8.14
C VAL A 40 10.83 -4.69 -8.70
N ASP A 41 11.25 -5.96 -8.61
CA ASP A 41 12.51 -6.44 -9.18
C ASP A 41 12.57 -6.17 -10.68
N GLY A 42 13.74 -5.78 -11.15
CA GLY A 42 13.97 -5.35 -12.54
C GLY A 42 13.48 -3.94 -12.88
N ARG A 43 12.91 -3.18 -11.93
CA ARG A 43 12.60 -1.74 -12.10
C ARG A 43 13.81 -0.86 -11.80
N PRO A 44 13.87 0.37 -12.34
CA PRO A 44 14.90 1.34 -12.00
C PRO A 44 14.93 1.66 -10.50
N ASP A 45 16.11 1.90 -9.93
CA ASP A 45 16.28 2.18 -8.49
C ASP A 45 15.41 3.34 -7.99
N GLN A 46 15.21 4.36 -8.82
CA GLN A 46 14.36 5.50 -8.50
C GLN A 46 12.90 5.10 -8.29
N ASP A 47 12.40 4.16 -9.08
CA ASP A 47 11.03 3.67 -8.97
C ASP A 47 10.86 2.71 -7.80
N VAL A 48 11.86 1.86 -7.56
CA VAL A 48 11.92 1.01 -6.37
C VAL A 48 11.86 1.88 -5.11
N LEU A 49 12.65 2.95 -5.07
CA LEU A 49 12.64 3.91 -3.96
C LEU A 49 11.29 4.61 -3.82
N ARG A 50 10.72 5.09 -4.93
CA ARG A 50 9.40 5.76 -4.97
C ARG A 50 8.32 4.86 -4.37
N VAL A 51 8.27 3.60 -4.79
CA VAL A 51 7.32 2.60 -4.27
C VAL A 51 7.57 2.34 -2.77
N CYS A 52 8.82 2.17 -2.34
CA CYS A 52 9.13 1.92 -0.94
C CYS A 52 8.71 3.08 -0.03
N VAL A 53 8.94 4.33 -0.45
CA VAL A 53 8.51 5.52 0.30
C VAL A 53 6.99 5.58 0.38
N VAL A 54 6.28 5.42 -0.75
CA VAL A 54 4.81 5.47 -0.76
C VAL A 54 4.23 4.37 0.14
N VAL A 55 4.71 3.13 0.04
CA VAL A 55 4.23 2.03 0.90
C VAL A 55 4.50 2.32 2.37
N GLY A 56 5.70 2.80 2.70
CA GLY A 56 6.06 3.17 4.07
C GLY A 56 5.10 4.20 4.66
N GLU A 57 4.86 5.29 3.93
CA GLU A 57 3.96 6.35 4.38
C GLU A 57 2.51 5.87 4.52
N LEU A 58 2.01 5.07 3.56
CA LEU A 58 0.65 4.52 3.65
C LEU A 58 0.50 3.55 4.82
N LEU A 59 1.50 2.71 5.06
CA LEU A 59 1.48 1.75 6.15
C LEU A 59 1.64 2.42 7.52
N ASP A 60 2.51 3.42 7.63
CA ASP A 60 2.66 4.24 8.84
C ASP A 60 1.39 5.02 9.16
N ASN A 61 0.64 5.43 8.14
CA ASN A 61 -0.66 6.08 8.30
C ASN A 61 -1.70 5.09 8.85
N ALA A 62 -1.80 3.90 8.25
CA ALA A 62 -2.67 2.83 8.75
C ALA A 62 -2.30 2.40 10.17
N TRP A 63 -1.00 2.30 10.48
CA TRP A 63 -0.50 1.92 11.81
C TRP A 63 -0.83 2.94 12.90
N ARG A 64 -0.80 4.23 12.56
CA ARG A 64 -1.09 5.32 13.50
C ARG A 64 -2.59 5.51 13.76
N HIS A 65 -3.43 5.22 12.77
CA HIS A 65 -4.84 5.60 12.78
C HIS A 65 -5.82 4.43 12.77
N GLY A 66 -5.33 3.22 12.49
CA GLY A 66 -6.11 2.00 12.40
C GLY A 66 -5.65 0.92 13.37
N GLU A 67 -6.28 -0.23 13.25
CA GLU A 67 -6.02 -1.45 14.00
C GLU A 67 -5.78 -2.62 13.02
N PRO A 68 -5.01 -3.64 13.44
CA PRO A 68 -4.86 -4.85 12.66
C PRO A 68 -6.20 -5.59 12.45
N PRO A 69 -6.29 -6.44 11.41
CA PRO A 69 -5.23 -6.77 10.46
C PRO A 69 -5.01 -5.65 9.43
N TYR A 70 -3.74 -5.36 9.15
CA TYR A 70 -3.37 -4.51 8.02
C TYR A 70 -3.20 -5.38 6.77
N VAL A 71 -3.80 -4.94 5.67
CA VAL A 71 -3.69 -5.61 4.37
C VAL A 71 -3.04 -4.64 3.39
N LEU A 72 -1.77 -4.90 3.08
CA LEU A 72 -1.04 -4.22 2.00
C LEU A 72 -1.27 -5.00 0.71
N GLU A 73 -1.97 -4.39 -0.24
CA GLU A 73 -2.22 -4.92 -1.58
C GLU A 73 -1.45 -4.13 -2.62
N LEU A 74 -0.80 -4.84 -3.53
CA LEU A 74 -0.12 -4.31 -4.71
C LEU A 74 -0.79 -4.88 -5.95
N THR A 75 -1.31 -4.00 -6.81
CA THR A 75 -1.88 -4.36 -8.12
C THR A 75 -1.05 -3.71 -9.22
N MET A 76 -0.30 -4.51 -9.98
CA MET A 76 0.41 -4.08 -11.18
C MET A 76 -0.56 -4.05 -12.36
N ASP A 77 -0.71 -2.91 -13.02
CA ASP A 77 -1.38 -2.78 -14.32
C ASP A 77 -0.34 -2.85 -15.44
N ALA A 78 -0.34 -3.97 -16.18
CA ALA A 78 0.61 -4.22 -17.26
C ALA A 78 0.33 -3.38 -18.51
N TRP A 79 -0.86 -2.77 -18.64
CA TRP A 79 -1.21 -1.95 -19.80
C TRP A 79 -0.83 -0.50 -19.62
N THR A 80 -0.95 0.01 -18.39
CA THR A 80 -0.59 1.40 -18.07
C THR A 80 0.76 1.53 -17.35
N ASP A 81 1.45 0.42 -17.14
CA ASP A 81 2.68 0.31 -16.36
C ASP A 81 2.60 1.04 -15.01
N THR A 82 1.50 0.81 -14.29
CA THR A 82 1.16 1.52 -13.05
C THR A 82 0.97 0.54 -11.91
N LEU A 83 1.63 0.78 -10.79
CA LEU A 83 1.41 0.06 -9.55
C LEU A 83 0.36 0.78 -8.70
N THR A 84 -0.76 0.11 -8.43
CA THR A 84 -1.71 0.55 -7.41
C THR A 84 -1.34 -0.08 -6.07
N ILE A 85 -1.10 0.75 -5.07
CA ILE A 85 -0.81 0.35 -3.70
C ILE A 85 -2.06 0.64 -2.88
N ARG A 86 -2.55 -0.33 -2.11
CA ARG A 86 -3.64 -0.15 -1.15
C ARG A 86 -3.21 -0.67 0.20
N VAL A 87 -3.46 0.10 1.25
CA VAL A 87 -3.32 -0.35 2.62
C VAL A 87 -4.69 -0.25 3.27
N ARG A 88 -5.24 -1.40 3.66
CA ARG A 88 -6.47 -1.50 4.43
C ARG A 88 -6.15 -1.80 5.88
N ASP A 89 -6.83 -1.10 6.78
CA ASP A 89 -6.84 -1.37 8.21
C ASP A 89 -8.27 -1.64 8.70
N HIS A 90 -8.37 -2.24 9.88
CA HIS A 90 -9.61 -2.21 10.64
C HIS A 90 -9.68 -0.87 11.36
N THR A 91 -10.71 -0.07 11.09
CA THR A 91 -10.93 1.18 11.81
C THR A 91 -12.25 1.02 12.57
N PRO A 92 -12.23 0.95 13.92
CA PRO A 92 -13.44 1.17 14.70
C PRO A 92 -14.01 2.52 14.26
N ARG A 93 -15.32 2.60 14.05
CA ARG A 93 -16.03 3.74 13.45
C ARG A 93 -15.63 5.07 14.11
N HIS A 94 -14.61 5.74 13.57
CA HIS A 94 -14.12 7.01 14.06
C HIS A 94 -14.52 8.08 13.06
N ASP A 95 -15.34 9.03 13.49
CA ASP A 95 -15.69 10.26 12.77
C ASP A 95 -14.49 11.23 12.64
N ALA A 96 -13.27 10.77 12.95
CA ALA A 96 -12.07 11.57 12.88
C ALA A 96 -11.64 11.71 11.41
N GLN A 97 -11.88 12.90 10.88
CA GLN A 97 -11.35 13.37 9.60
C GLN A 97 -9.85 13.04 9.54
N TRP A 98 -9.45 12.25 8.54
CA TRP A 98 -8.02 11.97 8.29
C TRP A 98 -7.35 13.33 8.03
N SER A 99 -6.64 13.85 9.03
CA SER A 99 -5.81 15.03 8.83
C SER A 99 -4.68 14.66 7.89
N LEU A 100 -4.44 15.44 6.85
CA LEU A 100 -3.24 15.36 6.01
C LEU A 100 -2.00 15.52 6.91
N GLY A 101 -1.52 14.41 7.46
CA GLY A 101 -0.24 14.35 8.16
C GLY A 101 0.90 14.56 7.17
N ALA A 102 2.09 14.86 7.68
CA ALA A 102 3.29 15.10 6.87
C ALA A 102 3.59 13.97 5.86
N GLY A 103 3.23 12.72 6.17
CA GLY A 103 3.43 11.58 5.29
C GLY A 103 2.58 11.61 4.00
N LEU A 104 1.33 12.07 4.08
CA LEU A 104 0.49 12.18 2.89
C LEU A 104 0.91 13.34 1.98
N LEU A 105 1.60 14.36 2.50
CA LEU A 105 2.22 15.39 1.66
C LEU A 105 3.40 14.82 0.84
N ILE A 106 4.15 13.86 1.40
CA ILE A 106 5.19 13.16 0.67
C ILE A 106 4.56 12.32 -0.45
N VAL A 107 3.48 11.59 -0.15
CA VAL A 107 2.74 10.81 -1.15
C VAL A 107 2.22 11.72 -2.27
N ASP A 108 1.57 12.84 -1.93
CA ASP A 108 1.03 13.81 -2.89
C ASP A 108 2.09 14.36 -3.86
N GLY A 109 3.33 14.56 -3.37
CA GLY A 109 4.44 14.99 -4.21
C GLY A 109 5.06 13.88 -5.09
N LEU A 110 4.84 12.61 -4.76
CA LEU A 110 5.46 11.46 -5.45
C LEU A 110 4.52 10.73 -6.40
N VAL A 111 3.20 10.90 -6.28
CA VAL A 111 2.21 10.16 -7.06
C VAL A 111 1.17 11.08 -7.70
N GLY A 112 0.70 10.71 -8.89
CA GLY A 112 -0.32 11.48 -9.60
C GLY A 112 -1.73 11.29 -9.06
N GLN A 113 -2.00 10.19 -8.33
CA GLN A 113 -3.32 9.89 -7.77
C GLN A 113 -3.20 9.13 -6.45
N TRP A 114 -3.91 9.59 -5.43
CA TRP A 114 -4.08 8.88 -4.16
C TRP A 114 -5.43 9.24 -3.54
N GLY A 115 -5.84 8.50 -2.51
CA GLY A 115 -7.05 8.83 -1.77
C GLY A 115 -7.30 7.90 -0.58
N VAL A 116 -8.39 8.18 0.13
CA VAL A 116 -8.87 7.41 1.28
C VAL A 116 -10.31 6.99 1.01
N VAL A 117 -10.61 5.71 1.24
CA VAL A 117 -11.98 5.16 1.18
C VAL A 117 -12.25 4.46 2.51
N SER A 118 -13.16 5.03 3.30
CA SER A 118 -13.65 4.39 4.52
C SER A 118 -15.00 3.74 4.25
N ALA A 119 -15.12 2.45 4.57
CA ALA A 119 -16.33 1.68 4.41
C ALA A 119 -16.54 0.77 5.62
N ALA A 120 -17.72 0.91 6.25
CA ALA A 120 -18.12 0.17 7.45
C ALA A 120 -17.08 0.28 8.60
N ALA A 121 -16.34 -0.79 8.88
CA ALA A 121 -15.33 -0.89 9.94
C ALA A 121 -13.91 -1.00 9.37
N SER A 122 -13.69 -0.49 8.16
CA SER A 122 -12.38 -0.51 7.51
C SER A 122 -12.11 0.80 6.82
N THR A 123 -10.85 1.22 6.84
CA THR A 123 -10.36 2.28 5.97
C THR A 123 -9.34 1.70 5.01
N THR A 124 -9.32 2.23 3.80
CA THR A 124 -8.32 1.90 2.79
C THR A 124 -7.71 3.18 2.27
N VAL A 125 -6.41 3.37 2.49
CA VAL A 125 -5.62 4.41 1.81
C VAL A 125 -4.98 3.79 0.59
N TRP A 126 -4.99 4.51 -0.52
CA TRP A 126 -4.46 4.00 -1.77
C TRP A 126 -3.69 5.07 -2.54
N ALA A 127 -2.73 4.63 -3.34
CA ALA A 127 -1.93 5.47 -4.22
C ALA A 127 -1.64 4.73 -5.54
N LYS A 128 -1.45 5.48 -6.63
CA LYS A 128 -1.02 4.95 -7.93
C LYS A 128 0.34 5.49 -8.33
N VAL A 129 1.29 4.60 -8.50
CA VAL A 129 2.67 4.92 -8.87
C VAL A 129 2.90 4.49 -10.33
N PRO A 130 3.01 5.42 -11.29
CA PRO A 130 3.48 5.07 -12.62
C PRO A 130 4.97 4.74 -12.59
N PHE A 131 5.39 3.76 -13.39
CA PHE A 131 6.80 3.50 -13.70
C PHE A 131 7.24 4.33 -14.91
N ASP A 132 8.53 4.68 -14.95
CA ASP A 132 9.15 5.49 -16.01
C ASP A 132 10.04 4.65 -16.96
#